data_AF-A0A7K1YF86-F1
#
_entry.id   AF-A0A7K1YF86-F1
#
_cell.length_a   1.000
_cell.length_b   1.000
_cell.length_c   1.000
_cell.angle_alpha   90.00
_cell.angle_beta   90.00
_cell.angle_gamma   90.00
#
_symmetry.space_group_name_H-M   'P 1'
#
loop_
_entity.id
_entity.type
_entity.pdbx_description
1 polymer ?
#
loop_
_entity_poly.entity_id
_entity_poly.type
_entity_poly.pdbx_seq_one_letter_code
_entity_poly.pdbx_strand_id
1 'polypeptide(L)'
;MISILLGFEVFTFSSYAVWFFVVNLNATIGSITILKYYYHRHYRYAFFTGIIALAAHTIYNILTYTLISSLALKSYYLPALLCFLFASILYTSTLLLSKTREKFWLKVTGGYGLVIGLILISAIVGSIYFHNPQISKVLGAISQGASRAGGLISLFFIMNFLSELRTLKAGSGYDGMPKYLEIVLGLVALITLTLGASLIVDTTSSLYWKNYNAEQAQKLVRFAGGTKTFTDKKGDQLQYILIKPQNYDSLKKYPLVICLPYNGYEAGAAELLSSDTYREKYPAFIFVPNCRPGTGWGGLPDVLSIDSLVYEALSDLKEQGIDVKRRYVTGISRGGYGTWQFICTRPDMFAAAIPICGGGNTKFASKIINLPVWAFHGKRDKNVPVKESRDMIKAIKKAGGHPHYTEFPDQGHDIWNQVTITPGLWDWLFAQKRD
;
A
#
# COMPACT_ATOMS: atom_id res chain seq x y z
N MET A 1 10.12 6.81 5.97
CA MET A 1 10.76 5.89 6.93
C MET A 1 9.91 4.62 7.14
N ILE A 2 8.63 4.71 7.50
CA ILE A 2 7.73 3.53 7.63
C ILE A 2 7.53 2.77 6.31
N SER A 3 7.34 3.48 5.20
CA SER A 3 7.23 2.91 3.85
C SER A 3 8.50 2.16 3.38
N ILE A 4 9.67 2.49 3.95
CA ILE A 4 10.94 1.81 3.68
C ILE A 4 11.09 0.55 4.54
N LEU A 5 10.43 0.50 5.70
CA LEU A 5 10.55 -0.58 6.69
C LEU A 5 9.48 -1.67 6.54
N LEU A 6 8.27 -1.33 6.09
CA LEU A 6 7.15 -2.28 6.02
C LEU A 6 7.02 -2.99 4.67
N GLY A 7 7.75 -2.55 3.64
CA GLY A 7 7.57 -3.10 2.30
C GLY A 7 6.16 -2.86 1.76
N PHE A 8 5.80 -3.55 0.68
CA PHE A 8 4.54 -3.43 -0.07
C PHE A 8 3.27 -3.20 0.77
N GLU A 9 2.23 -2.63 0.14
CA GLU A 9 0.85 -2.48 0.69
C GLU A 9 0.16 -3.82 1.04
N VAL A 10 0.91 -4.90 1.28
CA VAL A 10 0.42 -6.25 1.59
C VAL A 10 -0.61 -6.24 2.72
N PHE A 11 -0.47 -5.30 3.66
CA PHE A 11 -1.40 -5.15 4.77
C PHE A 11 -2.82 -4.73 4.40
N THR A 12 -3.02 -4.18 3.20
CA THR A 12 -4.34 -3.84 2.68
C THR A 12 -5.08 -5.07 2.14
N PHE A 13 -4.37 -6.18 1.89
CA PHE A 13 -4.97 -7.40 1.39
C PHE A 13 -5.95 -8.01 2.39
N SER A 14 -6.99 -8.66 1.86
CA SER A 14 -8.00 -9.33 2.68
C SER A 14 -7.41 -10.48 3.49
N SER A 15 -6.43 -11.20 2.91
CA SER A 15 -5.76 -12.35 3.51
C SER A 15 -4.71 -12.00 4.57
N TYR A 16 -4.23 -10.75 4.62
CA TYR A 16 -3.07 -10.37 5.43
C TYR A 16 -3.24 -10.65 6.92
N ALA A 17 -4.37 -10.27 7.52
CA ALA A 17 -4.58 -10.44 8.95
C ALA A 17 -4.57 -11.91 9.37
N VAL A 18 -5.23 -12.77 8.59
CA VAL A 18 -5.28 -14.22 8.83
C VAL A 18 -3.89 -14.83 8.64
N TRP A 19 -3.21 -14.47 7.55
CA TRP A 19 -1.85 -14.93 7.28
C TRP A 19 -0.88 -14.50 8.40
N PHE A 20 -0.92 -13.22 8.79
CA PHE A 20 -0.08 -12.67 9.85
C PHE A 20 -0.28 -13.42 11.15
N PHE A 21 -1.54 -13.66 11.54
CA PHE A 21 -1.85 -14.40 12.76
C PHE A 21 -1.35 -15.84 12.70
N VAL A 22 -1.64 -16.57 11.61
CA VAL A 22 -1.27 -17.99 11.49
C VAL A 22 0.25 -18.18 11.42
N VAL A 23 0.96 -17.34 10.68
CA VAL A 23 2.43 -17.40 10.60
C VAL A 23 3.05 -17.14 11.97
N ASN A 24 2.56 -16.14 12.70
CA ASN A 24 3.07 -15.83 14.03
C ASN A 24 2.71 -16.91 15.05
N LEU A 25 1.50 -17.47 15.00
CA LEU A 25 1.10 -18.60 15.84
C LEU A 25 2.00 -19.82 15.60
N ASN A 26 2.27 -20.16 14.33
CA ASN A 26 3.16 -21.25 13.97
C ASN A 26 4.60 -21.00 14.47
N ALA A 27 5.11 -19.78 14.30
CA ALA A 27 6.41 -19.38 14.82
C ALA A 27 6.48 -19.54 16.36
N THR A 28 5.45 -19.12 17.10
CA THR A 28 5.36 -19.28 18.55
C THR A 28 5.35 -20.75 18.97
N ILE A 29 4.55 -21.60 18.31
CA ILE A 29 4.52 -23.05 18.57
C ILE A 29 5.91 -23.67 18.32
N GLY A 30 6.56 -23.29 17.23
CA GLY A 30 7.93 -23.71 16.91
C GLY A 30 8.93 -23.30 18.00
N SER A 31 8.88 -22.05 18.44
CA SER A 31 9.73 -21.55 19.54
C SER A 31 9.49 -22.30 20.85
N ILE A 32 8.23 -22.55 21.23
CA ILE A 32 7.89 -23.32 22.44
C ILE A 32 8.44 -24.74 22.35
N THR A 33 8.37 -25.37 21.18
CA THR A 33 8.91 -26.72 20.94
C THR A 33 10.42 -26.75 21.12
N ILE A 34 11.13 -25.75 20.57
CA ILE A 34 12.58 -25.59 20.74
C ILE A 34 12.94 -25.34 22.22
N LEU A 35 12.17 -24.51 22.93
CA LEU A 35 12.38 -24.25 24.36
C LEU A 35 12.19 -25.51 25.20
N LYS A 36 11.14 -26.31 24.94
CA LYS A 36 10.97 -27.62 25.59
C LYS A 36 12.17 -28.54 25.35
N TYR A 37 12.66 -28.57 24.12
CA TYR A 37 13.87 -29.33 23.79
C TYR A 37 15.10 -28.86 24.59
N TYR A 38 15.31 -27.55 24.72
CA TYR A 38 16.40 -27.00 25.54
C TYR A 38 16.26 -27.33 27.03
N TYR A 39 15.04 -27.29 27.55
CA TYR A 39 14.75 -27.70 28.91
C TYR A 39 15.13 -29.16 29.17
N HIS A 40 14.69 -30.09 28.30
CA HIS A 40 15.00 -31.52 28.41
C HIS A 40 16.47 -31.85 28.21
N ARG A 41 17.17 -31.11 27.34
CA ARG A 41 18.63 -31.26 27.12
C ARG A 41 19.47 -30.51 28.16
N HIS A 42 18.84 -29.87 29.15
CA HIS A 42 19.48 -29.04 30.17
C HIS A 42 20.33 -27.89 29.60
N TYR A 43 19.97 -27.36 28.44
CA TYR A 43 20.59 -26.17 27.83
C TYR A 43 20.06 -24.88 28.46
N ARG A 44 20.38 -24.66 29.74
CA ARG A 44 19.81 -23.57 30.58
C ARG A 44 19.95 -22.17 29.96
N TYR A 45 21.14 -21.81 29.47
CA TYR A 45 21.34 -20.48 28.87
C TYR A 45 20.50 -20.27 27.62
N ALA A 46 20.48 -21.25 26.70
CA ALA A 46 19.68 -21.18 25.48
C ALA A 46 18.17 -21.15 25.77
N PHE A 47 17.73 -21.82 26.84
CA PHE A 47 16.35 -21.76 27.31
C PHE A 47 15.96 -20.34 27.74
N PHE A 48 16.72 -19.71 28.64
CA PHE A 48 16.38 -18.37 29.13
C PHE A 48 16.52 -17.28 28.06
N THR A 49 17.60 -17.29 27.26
CA THR A 49 17.74 -16.31 26.18
C THR A 49 16.72 -16.54 25.06
N GLY A 50 16.31 -17.79 24.83
CA GLY A 50 15.20 -18.12 23.93
C GLY A 50 13.85 -17.59 24.41
N ILE A 51 13.55 -17.62 25.72
CA ILE A 51 12.33 -17.00 26.28
C ILE A 51 12.34 -15.49 26.04
N ILE A 52 13.48 -14.82 26.29
CA ILE A 52 13.63 -13.38 26.07
C ILE A 52 13.40 -13.05 24.58
N ALA A 53 14.00 -13.82 23.67
CA ALA A 53 13.82 -13.63 22.24
C ALA A 53 12.36 -13.84 21.80
N LEU A 54 11.68 -14.87 22.31
CA LEU A 54 10.26 -15.13 22.04
C LEU A 54 9.37 -13.98 22.52
N ALA A 55 9.60 -13.48 23.74
CA ALA A 55 8.85 -12.35 24.30
C ALA A 55 9.06 -11.08 23.46
N ALA A 56 10.31 -10.73 23.14
CA ALA A 56 10.64 -9.56 22.33
C ALA A 56 10.03 -9.63 20.93
N HIS A 57 10.07 -10.80 20.29
CA HIS A 57 9.46 -11.03 18.98
C HIS A 57 7.93 -10.88 19.04
N THR A 58 7.29 -11.43 20.06
CA THR A 58 5.82 -11.32 20.24
C THR A 58 5.39 -9.87 20.43
N ILE A 59 6.09 -9.11 21.27
CA ILE A 59 5.83 -7.68 21.47
C ILE A 59 6.00 -6.91 20.16
N TYR A 60 7.10 -7.15 19.43
CA TYR A 60 7.37 -6.53 18.14
C TYR A 60 6.25 -6.80 17.12
N ASN A 61 5.74 -8.04 17.05
CA ASN A 61 4.67 -8.41 16.12
C ASN A 61 3.34 -7.74 16.47
N ILE A 62 2.97 -7.69 17.76
CA ILE A 62 1.75 -6.99 18.21
C ILE A 62 1.83 -5.50 17.86
N LEU A 63 2.97 -4.86 18.12
CA LEU A 63 3.17 -3.44 17.81
C LEU A 63 3.17 -3.18 16.31
N THR A 64 3.79 -4.06 15.52
CA THR A 64 3.81 -3.96 14.06
C THR A 64 2.40 -4.10 13.49
N TYR A 65 1.64 -5.08 13.95
CA TYR A 65 0.25 -5.25 13.52
C TYR A 65 -0.63 -4.06 13.92
N THR A 66 -0.47 -3.53 15.14
CA THR A 66 -1.24 -2.37 15.61
C THR A 66 -0.88 -1.11 14.82
N LEU A 67 0.42 -0.87 14.58
CA LEU A 67 0.88 0.23 13.74
C LEU A 67 0.30 0.13 12.33
N ILE A 68 0.31 -1.06 11.74
CA ILE A 68 -0.18 -1.27 10.38
C ILE A 68 -1.70 -1.11 10.29
N SER A 69 -2.44 -1.68 11.24
CA SER A 69 -3.91 -1.73 11.19
C SER A 69 -4.59 -0.44 11.62
N SER A 70 -3.96 0.36 12.49
CA SER A 70 -4.59 1.58 13.04
C SER A 70 -3.70 2.81 13.00
N LEU A 71 -2.48 2.73 12.44
CA LEU A 71 -1.46 3.81 12.47
C LEU A 71 -1.09 4.29 13.88
N ALA A 72 -1.49 3.55 14.92
CA ALA A 72 -1.21 3.88 16.31
C ALA A 72 0.18 3.37 16.73
N LEU A 73 0.69 3.86 17.87
CA LEU A 73 1.93 3.38 18.49
C LEU A 73 3.19 3.51 17.63
N LYS A 74 3.20 4.41 16.64
CA LYS A 74 4.34 4.68 15.75
C LYS A 74 5.65 4.95 16.49
N SER A 75 5.61 5.65 17.62
CA SER A 75 6.78 5.94 18.47
C SER A 75 7.43 4.70 19.07
N TYR A 76 6.68 3.61 19.23
CA TYR A 76 7.17 2.36 19.85
C TYR A 76 7.74 1.35 18.84
N TYR A 77 7.52 1.56 17.54
CA TYR A 77 7.96 0.61 16.51
C TYR A 77 9.48 0.42 16.49
N LEU A 78 10.25 1.51 16.41
CA LEU A 78 11.70 1.43 16.34
C LEU A 78 12.32 0.86 17.62
N PRO A 79 11.92 1.30 18.84
CA PRO A 79 12.37 0.66 20.08
C PRO A 79 12.08 -0.84 20.11
N ALA A 80 10.87 -1.27 19.74
CA ALA A 80 10.51 -2.69 19.74
C ALA A 80 11.32 -3.51 18.73
N LEU A 81 11.55 -2.98 17.53
CA LEU A 81 12.39 -3.61 16.51
C LEU A 81 13.83 -3.81 17.01
N LEU A 82 14.41 -2.78 17.65
CA LEU A 82 15.75 -2.88 18.24
C LEU A 82 15.80 -3.90 19.36
N CYS A 83 14.83 -3.88 20.30
CA CYS A 83 14.73 -4.89 21.36
C CYS A 83 14.64 -6.31 20.81
N PHE A 84 13.83 -6.53 19.77
CA PHE A 84 13.73 -7.82 19.08
C PHE A 84 15.08 -8.27 18.48
N LEU A 85 15.79 -7.37 17.79
CA LEU A 85 17.08 -7.70 17.18
C LEU A 85 18.15 -7.98 18.24
N PHE A 86 18.23 -7.19 19.30
CA PHE A 86 19.17 -7.43 20.40
C PHE A 86 18.89 -8.76 21.12
N ALA A 87 17.62 -9.06 21.41
CA ALA A 87 17.23 -10.33 22.00
C ALA A 87 17.56 -11.52 21.08
N SER A 88 17.36 -11.36 19.77
CA SER A 88 17.72 -12.37 18.77
C SER A 88 19.24 -12.60 18.70
N ILE A 89 20.04 -11.53 18.68
CA ILE A 89 21.51 -11.60 18.70
C ILE A 89 22.01 -12.28 19.99
N LEU A 90 21.44 -11.94 21.14
CA LEU A 90 21.77 -12.57 22.42
C LEU A 90 21.48 -14.08 22.38
N TYR A 91 20.31 -14.45 21.87
CA TYR A 91 19.90 -15.84 21.73
C TYR A 91 20.82 -16.62 20.79
N THR A 92 21.09 -16.12 19.57
CA THR A 92 21.93 -16.80 18.58
C THR A 92 23.39 -16.88 19.03
N SER A 93 23.90 -15.86 19.73
CA SER A 93 25.22 -15.89 20.37
C SER A 93 25.29 -16.96 21.46
N THR A 94 24.23 -17.13 22.24
CA THR A 94 24.15 -18.20 23.25
C THR A 94 24.24 -19.60 22.62
N LEU A 95 23.66 -19.78 21.43
CA LEU A 95 23.75 -21.07 20.72
C LEU A 95 25.19 -21.43 20.33
N LEU A 96 26.04 -20.42 20.07
CA LEU A 96 27.46 -20.59 19.74
C LEU A 96 28.37 -20.77 20.95
N LEU A 97 28.06 -20.06 22.04
CA LEU A 97 28.95 -19.93 23.19
C LEU A 97 28.65 -20.94 24.31
N SER A 98 27.45 -21.54 24.31
CA SER A 98 27.04 -22.50 25.33
C SER A 98 27.17 -23.97 24.86
N LYS A 99 26.78 -24.92 25.73
CA LYS A 99 26.81 -26.37 25.45
C LYS A 99 26.04 -26.78 24.19
N THR A 100 25.09 -25.97 23.74
CA THR A 100 24.36 -26.19 22.47
C THR A 100 25.27 -26.31 21.25
N ARG A 101 26.47 -25.71 21.27
CA ARG A 101 27.41 -25.72 20.14
C ARG A 101 27.90 -27.11 19.75
N GLU A 102 27.76 -28.08 20.64
CA GLU A 102 28.08 -29.50 20.38
C GLU A 102 27.12 -30.12 19.37
N LYS A 103 25.90 -29.56 19.21
CA LYS A 103 24.98 -29.94 18.16
C LYS A 103 25.26 -29.10 16.91
N PHE A 104 25.73 -29.77 15.86
CA PHE A 104 26.12 -29.14 14.60
C PHE A 104 25.09 -28.12 14.10
N TRP A 105 23.82 -28.51 14.00
CA TRP A 105 22.75 -27.64 13.48
C TRP A 105 22.41 -26.46 14.41
N LEU A 106 22.55 -26.59 15.73
CA LEU A 106 22.39 -25.46 16.64
C LEU A 106 23.57 -24.48 16.55
N LYS A 107 24.79 -24.99 16.36
CA LYS A 107 25.97 -24.15 16.10
C LYS A 107 25.81 -23.36 14.80
N VAL A 108 25.38 -24.01 13.72
CA VAL A 108 25.06 -23.36 12.44
C VAL A 108 23.98 -22.30 12.62
N THR A 109 22.91 -22.62 13.35
CA THR A 109 21.83 -21.67 13.65
C THR A 109 22.34 -20.43 14.39
N GLY A 110 23.18 -20.62 15.41
CA GLY A 110 23.78 -19.52 16.16
C GLY A 110 24.68 -18.62 15.31
N GLY A 111 25.56 -19.22 14.51
CA GLY A 111 26.47 -18.47 13.61
C GLY A 111 25.74 -17.70 12.54
N TYR A 112 24.83 -18.38 11.84
CA TYR A 112 24.03 -17.76 10.78
C TYR A 112 23.14 -16.64 11.34
N GLY A 113 22.42 -16.91 12.43
CA GLY A 113 21.52 -15.94 13.05
C GLY A 113 22.26 -14.70 13.58
N LEU A 114 23.47 -14.88 14.14
CA LEU A 114 24.30 -13.76 14.59
C LEU A 114 24.71 -12.86 13.42
N VAL A 115 25.17 -13.43 12.31
CA VAL A 115 25.55 -12.66 11.11
C VAL A 115 24.34 -11.87 10.57
N ILE A 116 23.18 -12.52 10.41
CA ILE A 116 21.96 -11.84 9.95
C ILE A 116 21.54 -10.72 10.91
N GLY A 117 21.54 -10.98 12.22
CA GLY A 117 21.20 -9.97 13.24
C GLY A 117 22.11 -8.75 13.19
N LEU A 118 23.43 -8.95 13.05
CA LEU A 118 24.40 -7.86 12.95
C LEU A 118 24.24 -7.06 11.65
N ILE A 119 23.92 -7.70 10.52
CA ILE A 119 23.64 -7.01 9.26
C ILE A 119 22.39 -6.14 9.41
N LEU A 120 21.31 -6.69 9.97
CA LEU A 120 20.05 -5.96 10.16
C LEU A 120 20.21 -4.76 11.08
N ILE A 121 20.87 -4.94 12.23
CA ILE A 121 21.06 -3.84 13.19
C ILE A 121 21.94 -2.74 12.59
N SER A 122 23.01 -3.10 11.87
CA SER A 122 23.91 -2.14 11.23
C SER A 122 23.21 -1.36 10.13
N ALA A 123 22.34 -2.02 9.33
CA ALA A 123 21.59 -1.36 8.27
C ALA A 123 20.54 -0.38 8.82
N ILE A 124 19.88 -0.73 9.93
CA ILE A 124 18.94 0.17 10.62
C ILE A 124 19.68 1.37 11.21
N VAL A 125 20.75 1.15 11.97
CA VAL A 125 21.55 2.23 12.57
C VAL A 125 22.15 3.14 11.50
N GLY A 126 22.69 2.56 10.42
CA GLY A 126 23.21 3.32 9.29
C GLY A 126 22.13 4.18 8.61
N SER A 127 20.92 3.66 8.44
CA SER A 127 19.81 4.40 7.84
C SER A 127 19.37 5.59 8.69
N ILE A 128 19.51 5.49 10.02
CA ILE A 128 19.25 6.58 10.96
C ILE A 128 20.40 7.59 10.95
N TYR A 129 21.65 7.14 10.89
CA TYR A 129 22.81 8.03 11.01
C TYR A 129 23.06 8.87 9.75
N PHE A 130 23.09 8.24 8.57
CA PHE A 130 23.61 8.89 7.36
C PHE A 130 22.66 9.91 6.72
N HIS A 131 21.35 9.91 7.05
CA HIS A 131 20.33 10.82 6.50
C HIS A 131 20.37 11.03 4.97
N ASN A 132 20.95 10.09 4.23
CA ASN A 132 21.17 10.18 2.79
C ASN A 132 20.20 9.24 2.06
N PRO A 133 19.39 9.73 1.10
CA PRO A 133 18.40 8.91 0.40
C PRO A 133 18.99 7.73 -0.39
N GLN A 134 20.15 7.91 -1.02
CA GLN A 134 20.80 6.84 -1.80
C GLN A 134 21.37 5.76 -0.88
N ILE A 135 22.03 6.16 0.21
CA ILE A 135 22.52 5.22 1.23
C ILE A 135 21.36 4.47 1.86
N SER A 136 20.27 5.17 2.22
CA SER A 136 19.07 4.55 2.80
C SER A 136 18.44 3.51 1.86
N LYS A 137 18.45 3.77 0.54
CA LYS A 137 17.97 2.81 -0.47
C LYS A 137 18.83 1.54 -0.49
N VAL A 138 20.15 1.69 -0.47
CA VAL A 138 21.09 0.55 -0.43
C VAL A 138 20.94 -0.25 0.87
N LEU A 139 20.93 0.43 2.03
CA LEU A 139 20.74 -0.21 3.33
C LEU A 139 19.36 -0.88 3.45
N GLY A 140 18.33 -0.32 2.83
CA GLY A 140 17.01 -0.95 2.70
C GLY A 140 17.07 -2.25 1.90
N ALA A 141 17.78 -2.28 0.75
CA ALA A 141 17.96 -3.48 -0.04
C ALA A 141 18.76 -4.56 0.72
N ILE A 142 19.81 -4.18 1.45
CA ILE A 142 20.58 -5.08 2.32
C ILE A 142 19.68 -5.65 3.41
N SER A 143 18.90 -4.82 4.10
CA SER A 143 17.98 -5.26 5.15
C SER A 143 16.94 -6.26 4.64
N GLN A 144 16.39 -6.01 3.44
CA GLN A 144 15.44 -6.93 2.80
C GLN A 144 16.10 -8.27 2.45
N GLY A 145 17.30 -8.25 1.88
CA GLY A 145 18.07 -9.45 1.58
C GLY A 145 18.37 -10.26 2.84
N ALA A 146 18.87 -9.61 3.89
CA ALA A 146 19.17 -10.24 5.18
C ALA A 146 17.91 -10.80 5.84
N SER A 147 16.76 -10.11 5.77
CA SER A 147 15.49 -10.61 6.32
C SER A 147 15.02 -11.88 5.59
N ARG A 148 15.14 -11.94 4.25
CA ARG A 148 14.84 -13.15 3.46
C ARG A 148 15.76 -14.30 3.82
N ALA A 149 17.06 -14.02 3.94
CA ALA A 149 18.07 -14.98 4.35
C ALA A 149 17.76 -15.54 5.76
N GLY A 150 17.37 -14.67 6.70
CA GLY A 150 16.92 -15.05 8.05
C GLY A 150 15.80 -16.10 8.07
N GLY A 151 14.94 -16.15 7.04
CA GLY A 151 13.91 -17.18 6.90
C GLY A 151 14.44 -18.62 6.84
N LEU A 152 15.72 -18.82 6.50
CA LEU A 152 16.35 -20.15 6.46
C LEU A 152 16.65 -20.73 7.86
N ILE A 153 16.63 -19.92 8.92
CA ILE A 153 16.92 -20.38 10.29
C ILE A 153 16.00 -21.54 10.71
N SER A 154 14.72 -21.49 10.32
CA SER A 154 13.76 -22.56 10.60
C SER A 154 14.19 -23.91 10.02
N LEU A 155 14.84 -23.92 8.85
CA LEU A 155 15.36 -25.15 8.23
C LEU A 155 16.47 -25.76 9.09
N PHE A 156 17.33 -24.95 9.71
CA PHE A 156 18.39 -25.47 10.56
C PHE A 156 17.83 -26.11 11.84
N PHE A 157 16.77 -25.57 12.42
CA PHE A 157 16.04 -26.23 13.52
C PHE A 157 15.38 -27.53 13.08
N ILE A 158 14.75 -27.57 11.90
CA ILE A 158 14.19 -28.81 11.34
C ILE A 158 15.29 -29.86 11.18
N MET A 159 16.43 -29.49 10.61
CA MET A 159 17.57 -30.39 10.43
C MET A 159 18.14 -30.88 11.78
N ASN A 160 18.15 -30.03 12.81
CA ASN A 160 18.48 -30.45 14.17
C ASN A 160 17.54 -31.56 14.67
N PHE A 161 16.22 -31.35 14.59
CA PHE A 161 15.24 -32.35 15.04
C PHE A 161 15.24 -33.62 14.19
N LEU A 162 15.49 -33.53 12.89
CA LEU A 162 15.66 -34.70 12.04
C LEU A 162 16.90 -35.52 12.44
N SER A 163 18.00 -34.85 12.81
CA SER A 163 19.19 -35.51 13.33
C SER A 163 18.91 -36.22 14.65
N GLU A 164 18.21 -35.55 15.57
CA GLU A 164 17.80 -36.10 16.87
C GLU A 164 16.89 -37.33 16.70
N LEU A 165 15.91 -37.24 15.79
CA LEU A 165 14.99 -38.34 15.49
C LEU A 165 15.71 -39.56 14.92
N ARG A 166 16.71 -39.36 14.04
CA ARG A 166 17.53 -40.46 13.51
C ARG A 166 18.29 -41.18 14.62
N THR A 167 18.89 -40.43 15.55
CA THR A 167 19.59 -41.00 16.71
C THR A 167 18.63 -41.80 17.61
N LEU A 168 17.41 -41.29 17.85
CA LEU A 168 16.40 -42.00 18.64
C LEU A 168 15.93 -43.31 17.97
N LYS A 169 15.67 -43.28 16.66
CA LYS A 169 15.26 -44.46 15.88
C LYS A 169 16.34 -45.56 15.88
N ALA A 170 17.61 -45.19 15.85
CA ALA A 170 18.73 -46.13 15.93
C ALA A 170 18.85 -46.81 17.31
N GLY A 171 18.30 -46.20 18.38
CA GLY A 171 18.41 -46.66 19.76
C GLY A 171 17.29 -47.57 20.27
N SER A 172 16.43 -48.10 19.38
CA SER A 172 15.28 -49.02 19.69
C SER A 172 14.11 -48.47 20.53
N GLY A 173 14.13 -47.22 20.98
CA GLY A 173 13.09 -46.63 21.86
C GLY A 173 12.07 -45.70 21.19
N TYR A 174 11.78 -45.87 19.89
CA TYR A 174 10.84 -45.01 19.16
C TYR A 174 9.57 -45.77 18.76
N ASP A 175 8.48 -45.53 19.46
CA ASP A 175 7.17 -46.19 19.24
C ASP A 175 6.31 -45.53 18.13
N GLY A 176 6.88 -44.60 17.37
CA GLY A 176 6.13 -43.86 16.35
C GLY A 176 5.43 -42.61 16.90
N MET A 177 4.95 -41.77 15.99
CA MET A 177 4.08 -40.66 16.35
C MET A 177 2.65 -41.18 16.47
N PRO A 178 1.89 -40.82 17.51
CA PRO A 178 0.48 -41.19 17.57
C PRO A 178 -0.28 -40.70 16.34
N LYS A 179 -1.11 -41.56 15.73
CA LYS A 179 -1.81 -41.28 14.47
C LYS A 179 -2.63 -39.98 14.50
N TYR A 180 -3.23 -39.63 15.63
CA TYR A 180 -3.97 -38.37 15.78
C TYR A 180 -3.07 -37.14 15.62
N LEU A 181 -1.81 -37.21 16.07
CA LEU A 181 -0.86 -36.10 15.97
C LEU A 181 -0.37 -35.93 14.53
N GLU A 182 -0.17 -37.04 13.79
CA GLU A 182 0.12 -36.98 12.35
C GLU A 182 -1.00 -36.29 11.57
N ILE A 183 -2.25 -36.63 11.87
CA ILE A 183 -3.43 -36.00 11.25
C ILE A 183 -3.47 -34.50 11.56
N VAL A 184 -3.28 -34.12 12.83
CA VAL A 184 -3.27 -32.70 13.25
C VAL A 184 -2.16 -31.92 12.55
N LEU A 185 -0.94 -32.46 12.47
CA LEU A 185 0.17 -31.82 11.77
C LEU A 185 -0.10 -31.69 10.27
N GLY A 186 -0.70 -32.72 9.65
CA GLY A 186 -1.14 -32.68 8.26
C GLY A 186 -2.16 -31.57 7.99
N LEU A 187 -3.15 -31.40 8.87
CA LEU A 187 -4.15 -30.33 8.77
C LEU A 187 -3.52 -28.94 8.95
N VAL A 188 -2.64 -28.77 9.93
CA VAL A 188 -1.92 -27.49 10.14
C VAL A 188 -1.07 -27.13 8.93
N ALA A 189 -0.36 -28.11 8.34
CA ALA A 189 0.42 -27.91 7.13
C ALA A 189 -0.47 -27.50 5.96
N LEU A 190 -1.61 -28.17 5.76
CA LEU A 190 -2.56 -27.84 4.70
C LEU A 190 -3.10 -26.40 4.85
N ILE A 191 -3.56 -26.03 6.04
CA ILE A 191 -4.06 -24.67 6.33
C ILE A 191 -2.98 -23.62 6.05
N THR A 192 -1.75 -23.87 6.51
CA THR A 192 -0.62 -22.96 6.30
C THR A 192 -0.30 -22.79 4.82
N LEU A 193 -0.30 -23.88 4.05
CA LEU A 193 -0.06 -23.86 2.60
C LEU A 193 -1.17 -23.13 1.85
N THR A 194 -2.44 -23.37 2.19
CA THR A 194 -3.58 -22.69 1.56
C THR A 194 -3.54 -21.18 1.82
N LEU A 195 -3.23 -20.74 3.04
CA LEU A 195 -3.08 -19.33 3.38
C LEU A 195 -1.86 -18.70 2.68
N GLY A 196 -0.75 -19.43 2.60
CA GLY A 196 0.42 -19.01 1.84
C GLY A 196 0.11 -18.81 0.36
N ALA A 197 -0.62 -19.75 -0.25
CA ALA A 197 -1.08 -19.63 -1.63
C ALA A 197 -2.00 -18.42 -1.84
N SER A 198 -2.93 -18.17 -0.92
CA SER A 198 -3.81 -16.98 -0.97
C SER A 198 -3.01 -15.68 -0.97
N LEU A 199 -1.99 -15.57 -0.11
CA LEU A 199 -1.15 -14.36 -0.06
C LEU A 199 -0.33 -14.18 -1.34
N ILE A 200 0.17 -15.29 -1.92
CA ILE A 200 0.88 -15.27 -3.20
C ILE A 200 -0.06 -14.78 -4.31
N VAL A 201 -1.30 -15.26 -4.35
CA VAL A 201 -2.32 -14.81 -5.32
C VAL A 201 -2.58 -13.31 -5.17
N ASP A 202 -2.82 -12.83 -3.95
CA ASP A 202 -3.06 -11.39 -3.71
C ASP A 202 -1.85 -10.53 -4.14
N THR A 203 -0.64 -10.97 -3.80
CA THR A 203 0.60 -10.26 -4.13
C THR A 203 0.86 -10.24 -5.63
N THR A 204 0.69 -11.38 -6.32
CA THR A 204 0.90 -11.48 -7.76
C THR A 204 -0.15 -10.68 -8.54
N SER A 205 -1.41 -10.71 -8.09
CA SER A 205 -2.49 -9.87 -8.63
C SER A 205 -2.17 -8.38 -8.49
N SER A 206 -1.76 -7.94 -7.30
CA SER A 206 -1.38 -6.54 -7.05
C SER A 206 -0.20 -6.09 -7.94
N LEU A 207 0.83 -6.92 -8.08
CA LEU A 207 1.96 -6.65 -8.96
C LEU A 207 1.54 -6.58 -10.45
N TYR A 208 0.66 -7.49 -10.88
CA TYR A 208 0.12 -7.48 -12.23
C TYR A 208 -0.61 -6.17 -12.52
N TRP A 209 -1.56 -5.76 -11.67
CA TRP A 209 -2.34 -4.54 -11.87
C TRP A 209 -1.48 -3.28 -11.83
N LYS A 210 -0.48 -3.23 -10.94
CA LYS A 210 0.48 -2.13 -10.91
C LYS A 210 1.22 -1.98 -12.23
N ASN A 211 1.71 -3.08 -12.79
CA ASN A 211 2.42 -3.06 -14.07
C ASN A 211 1.48 -2.72 -15.23
N TYR A 212 0.26 -3.27 -15.22
CA TYR A 212 -0.77 -2.98 -16.20
C TYR A 212 -1.12 -1.48 -16.22
N ASN A 213 -1.43 -0.89 -15.07
CA ASN A 213 -1.79 0.54 -14.97
C ASN A 213 -0.62 1.43 -15.41
N ALA A 214 0.62 1.10 -15.04
CA ALA A 214 1.80 1.81 -15.50
C ALA A 214 1.97 1.73 -17.03
N GLU A 215 1.67 0.58 -17.65
CA GLU A 215 1.69 0.42 -19.10
C GLU A 215 0.58 1.26 -19.78
N GLN A 216 -0.64 1.26 -19.24
CA GLN A 216 -1.74 2.07 -19.76
C GLN A 216 -1.43 3.56 -19.68
N ALA A 217 -0.87 4.02 -18.57
CA ALA A 217 -0.39 5.39 -18.42
C ALA A 217 0.65 5.76 -19.49
N GLN A 218 1.58 4.85 -19.82
CA GLN A 218 2.57 5.08 -20.88
C GLN A 218 1.94 5.08 -22.29
N LYS A 219 0.92 4.26 -22.54
CA LYS A 219 0.15 4.30 -23.79
C LYS A 219 -0.58 5.63 -23.93
N LEU A 220 -1.20 6.10 -22.85
CA LEU A 220 -1.90 7.38 -22.80
C LEU A 220 -0.95 8.56 -23.09
N VAL A 221 0.27 8.55 -22.51
CA VAL A 221 1.29 9.57 -22.80
C VAL A 221 1.69 9.55 -24.27
N ARG A 222 1.94 8.37 -24.86
CA ARG A 222 2.26 8.25 -26.29
C ARG A 222 1.12 8.75 -27.17
N PHE A 223 -0.11 8.38 -26.84
CA PHE A 223 -1.31 8.80 -27.54
C PHE A 223 -1.51 10.33 -27.49
N ALA A 224 -1.17 10.97 -26.38
CA ALA A 224 -1.19 12.42 -26.25
C ALA A 224 -0.08 13.15 -27.03
N GLY A 225 0.85 12.43 -27.68
CA GLY A 225 2.01 13.00 -28.36
C GLY A 225 3.16 13.37 -27.42
N GLY A 226 3.21 12.78 -26.23
CA GLY A 226 4.22 13.04 -25.21
C GLY A 226 3.75 14.01 -24.11
N THR A 227 4.68 14.36 -23.24
CA THR A 227 4.43 15.23 -22.07
C THR A 227 4.71 16.69 -22.40
N LYS A 228 3.86 17.59 -21.93
CA LYS A 228 4.09 19.04 -21.89
C LYS A 228 4.56 19.45 -20.50
N THR A 229 5.26 20.58 -20.41
CA THR A 229 5.73 21.16 -19.15
C THR A 229 5.18 22.56 -18.99
N PHE A 230 4.56 22.82 -17.84
CA PHE A 230 4.27 24.16 -17.35
C PHE A 230 5.32 24.52 -16.29
N THR A 231 5.80 25.76 -16.34
CA THR A 231 6.74 26.32 -15.35
C THR A 231 6.10 27.57 -14.76
N ASP A 232 5.94 27.60 -13.44
CA ASP A 232 5.36 28.76 -12.76
C ASP A 232 6.38 29.92 -12.65
N LYS A 233 5.96 31.03 -12.05
CA LYS A 233 6.83 32.21 -11.85
C LYS A 233 8.00 31.95 -10.89
N LYS A 234 7.94 30.91 -10.07
CA LYS A 234 8.97 30.51 -9.10
C LYS A 234 9.96 29.52 -9.69
N GLY A 235 9.70 29.00 -10.90
CA GLY A 235 10.49 27.97 -11.56
C GLY A 235 10.05 26.54 -11.23
N ASP A 236 8.95 26.38 -10.49
CA ASP A 236 8.36 25.08 -10.20
C ASP A 236 7.69 24.52 -11.46
N GLN A 237 7.95 23.23 -11.74
CA GLN A 237 7.48 22.58 -12.96
C GLN A 237 6.38 21.57 -12.70
N LEU A 238 5.37 21.58 -13.56
CA LEU A 238 4.34 20.55 -13.68
C LEU A 238 4.40 19.93 -15.07
N GLN A 239 4.69 18.64 -15.13
CA GLN A 239 4.47 17.88 -16.36
C GLN A 239 3.01 17.46 -16.46
N TYR A 240 2.45 17.49 -17.66
CA TYR A 240 1.09 17.05 -17.93
C TYR A 240 0.97 16.50 -19.34
N ILE A 241 -0.08 15.74 -19.60
CA ILE A 241 -0.52 15.41 -20.95
C ILE A 241 -1.86 16.09 -21.24
N LEU A 242 -2.05 16.47 -22.50
CA LEU A 242 -3.30 17.08 -22.98
C LEU A 242 -3.74 16.41 -24.27
N ILE A 243 -4.88 15.74 -24.21
CA ILE A 243 -5.50 15.09 -25.36
C ILE A 243 -6.59 16.00 -25.88
N LYS A 244 -6.61 16.20 -27.20
CA LYS A 244 -7.63 17.00 -27.89
C LYS A 244 -8.85 16.14 -28.24
N PRO A 245 -10.04 16.75 -28.34
CA PRO A 245 -11.23 16.05 -28.83
C PRO A 245 -10.96 15.43 -30.20
N GLN A 246 -11.64 14.32 -30.50
CA GLN A 246 -11.55 13.70 -31.82
C GLN A 246 -12.08 14.69 -32.87
N ASN A 247 -11.38 14.80 -34.00
CA ASN A 247 -11.68 15.76 -35.07
C ASN A 247 -11.77 17.21 -34.55
N TYR A 248 -10.82 17.61 -33.71
CA TYR A 248 -10.76 18.93 -33.08
C TYR A 248 -10.90 20.07 -34.11
N ASP A 249 -11.87 20.95 -33.84
CA ASP A 249 -12.14 22.18 -34.58
C ASP A 249 -11.99 23.38 -33.64
N SER A 250 -11.04 24.27 -33.93
CA SER A 250 -10.75 25.42 -33.06
C SER A 250 -11.88 26.44 -32.96
N LEU A 251 -12.87 26.39 -33.86
CA LEU A 251 -14.05 27.25 -33.85
C LEU A 251 -15.13 26.73 -32.88
N LYS A 252 -15.07 25.46 -32.48
CA LYS A 252 -16.02 24.84 -31.54
C LYS A 252 -15.55 24.94 -30.10
N LYS A 253 -16.50 24.95 -29.17
CA LYS A 253 -16.26 24.92 -27.74
C LYS A 253 -16.46 23.51 -27.18
N TYR A 254 -15.43 22.96 -26.55
CA TYR A 254 -15.40 21.62 -25.97
C TYR A 254 -15.18 21.69 -24.46
N PRO A 255 -15.78 20.76 -23.67
CA PRO A 255 -15.44 20.59 -22.27
C PRO A 255 -13.96 20.29 -22.04
N LEU A 256 -13.51 20.49 -20.81
CA LEU A 256 -12.21 20.04 -20.33
C LEU A 256 -12.40 19.12 -19.13
N VAL A 257 -11.92 17.89 -19.23
CA VAL A 257 -11.91 16.92 -18.14
C VAL A 257 -10.52 16.84 -17.53
N ILE A 258 -10.41 17.27 -16.28
CA ILE A 258 -9.20 17.17 -15.46
C ILE A 258 -9.24 15.82 -14.76
N CYS A 259 -8.38 14.89 -15.18
CA CYS A 259 -8.28 13.57 -14.58
C CYS A 259 -7.05 13.54 -13.68
N LEU A 260 -7.26 13.49 -12.36
CA LEU A 260 -6.20 13.49 -11.37
C LEU A 260 -5.73 12.05 -11.11
N PRO A 261 -4.52 11.66 -11.54
CA PRO A 261 -4.01 10.31 -11.31
C PRO A 261 -3.63 10.12 -9.84
N TYR A 262 -3.63 8.86 -9.37
CA TYR A 262 -3.12 8.55 -8.03
C TYR A 262 -1.59 8.39 -7.98
N ASN A 263 -0.98 8.11 -9.13
CA ASN A 263 0.47 7.98 -9.32
C ASN A 263 0.82 8.28 -10.79
N GLY A 264 1.92 9.00 -11.05
CA GLY A 264 2.37 9.28 -12.42
C GLY A 264 1.25 9.86 -13.31
N TYR A 265 0.90 9.12 -14.37
CA TYR A 265 -0.23 9.43 -15.27
C TYR A 265 -1.36 8.37 -15.19
N GLU A 266 -1.38 7.54 -14.15
CA GLU A 266 -2.36 6.46 -13.95
C GLU A 266 -3.72 7.05 -13.59
N ALA A 267 -4.51 7.36 -14.62
CA ALA A 267 -5.80 8.02 -14.53
C ALA A 267 -6.83 7.27 -15.40
N GLY A 268 -7.54 6.32 -14.78
CA GLY A 268 -8.51 5.49 -15.50
C GLY A 268 -9.56 6.29 -16.28
N ALA A 269 -9.99 7.46 -15.76
CA ALA A 269 -10.96 8.31 -16.46
C ALA A 269 -10.40 8.84 -17.78
N ALA A 270 -9.11 9.18 -17.81
CA ALA A 270 -8.46 9.61 -19.03
C ALA A 270 -8.28 8.44 -20.01
N GLU A 271 -7.97 7.24 -19.52
CA GLU A 271 -7.90 6.03 -20.36
C GLU A 271 -9.24 5.75 -21.03
N LEU A 272 -10.33 5.75 -20.25
CA LEU A 272 -11.68 5.53 -20.76
C LEU A 272 -12.09 6.60 -21.78
N LEU A 273 -11.97 7.88 -21.40
CA LEU A 273 -12.38 9.00 -22.25
C LEU A 273 -11.51 9.15 -23.50
N SER A 274 -10.35 8.50 -23.55
CA SER A 274 -9.48 8.46 -24.73
C SER A 274 -9.79 7.29 -25.67
N SER A 275 -10.68 6.37 -25.31
CA SER A 275 -11.14 5.32 -26.22
C SER A 275 -12.04 5.89 -27.33
N ASP A 276 -12.02 5.28 -28.51
CA ASP A 276 -12.76 5.78 -29.68
C ASP A 276 -14.25 5.99 -29.39
N THR A 277 -14.89 5.02 -28.73
CA THR A 277 -16.31 5.10 -28.36
C THR A 277 -16.63 6.32 -27.49
N TYR A 278 -15.79 6.62 -26.49
CA TYR A 278 -16.03 7.75 -25.60
C TYR A 278 -15.60 9.08 -26.19
N ARG A 279 -14.56 9.12 -27.03
CA ARG A 279 -14.13 10.34 -27.73
C ARG A 279 -15.17 10.78 -28.76
N GLU A 280 -15.82 9.83 -29.43
CA GLU A 280 -16.92 10.11 -30.35
C GLU A 280 -18.16 10.61 -29.60
N LYS A 281 -18.56 9.92 -28.52
CA LYS A 281 -19.76 10.30 -27.74
C LYS A 281 -19.58 11.58 -26.94
N TYR A 282 -18.38 11.81 -26.39
CA TYR A 282 -18.08 12.93 -25.50
C TYR A 282 -16.80 13.67 -25.95
N PRO A 283 -16.85 14.42 -27.05
CA PRO A 283 -15.69 15.15 -27.54
C PRO A 283 -15.26 16.21 -26.51
N ALA A 284 -14.09 16.00 -25.90
CA ALA A 284 -13.55 16.87 -24.86
C ALA A 284 -12.02 16.96 -24.93
N PHE A 285 -11.49 18.02 -24.32
CA PHE A 285 -10.10 18.02 -23.90
C PHE A 285 -9.95 17.17 -22.65
N ILE A 286 -8.87 16.40 -22.57
CA ILE A 286 -8.52 15.61 -21.37
C ILE A 286 -7.15 16.07 -20.89
N PHE A 287 -7.10 16.57 -19.67
CA PHE A 287 -5.87 17.04 -19.03
C PHE A 287 -5.51 16.10 -17.88
N VAL A 288 -4.31 15.52 -17.94
CA VAL A 288 -3.78 14.64 -16.89
C VAL A 288 -2.45 15.21 -16.39
N PRO A 289 -2.41 15.81 -15.20
CA PRO A 289 -1.16 16.26 -14.59
C PRO A 289 -0.36 15.06 -14.07
N ASN A 290 0.95 15.16 -14.07
CA ASN A 290 1.82 14.12 -13.51
C ASN A 290 1.84 14.17 -11.98
N CYS A 291 1.41 13.10 -11.31
CA CYS A 291 1.60 12.93 -9.88
C CYS A 291 3.03 12.46 -9.58
N ARG A 292 3.93 13.40 -9.28
CA ARG A 292 5.33 13.09 -8.94
C ARG A 292 5.41 12.30 -7.62
N PRO A 293 6.39 11.38 -7.45
CA PRO A 293 6.58 10.66 -6.21
C PRO A 293 6.68 11.59 -5.00
N GLY A 294 5.95 11.28 -3.92
CA GLY A 294 5.93 12.08 -2.68
C GLY A 294 5.02 13.32 -2.72
N THR A 295 4.37 13.60 -3.85
CA THR A 295 3.41 14.72 -3.98
C THR A 295 1.96 14.23 -4.01
N GLY A 296 1.02 15.17 -3.95
CA GLY A 296 -0.40 14.94 -4.13
C GLY A 296 -1.12 16.22 -4.54
N TRP A 297 -2.42 16.12 -4.71
CA TRP A 297 -3.27 17.20 -5.20
C TRP A 297 -3.92 18.03 -4.07
N GLY A 298 -3.34 17.96 -2.87
CA GLY A 298 -3.92 18.47 -1.63
C GLY A 298 -4.96 17.52 -1.00
N GLY A 299 -5.48 17.90 0.17
CA GLY A 299 -6.45 17.10 0.93
C GLY A 299 -5.87 15.95 1.76
N LEU A 300 -4.65 15.49 1.47
CA LEU A 300 -3.94 14.47 2.26
C LEU A 300 -2.99 15.13 3.29
N PRO A 301 -2.99 14.68 4.56
CA PRO A 301 -2.01 15.14 5.55
C PRO A 301 -0.60 14.62 5.20
N ASP A 302 0.43 15.41 5.54
CA ASP A 302 1.85 15.06 5.39
C ASP A 302 2.31 14.70 3.96
N VAL A 303 1.57 15.11 2.94
CA VAL A 303 1.91 14.96 1.53
C VAL A 303 2.05 16.36 0.91
N LEU A 304 3.16 16.59 0.20
CA LEU A 304 3.40 17.86 -0.49
C LEU A 304 2.32 18.09 -1.56
N SER A 305 1.53 19.15 -1.40
CA SER A 305 0.51 19.53 -2.38
C SER A 305 1.12 20.23 -3.58
N ILE A 306 0.65 19.89 -4.79
CA ILE A 306 0.97 20.57 -6.04
C ILE A 306 -0.29 21.09 -6.76
N ASP A 307 -1.40 21.26 -6.04
CA ASP A 307 -2.67 21.77 -6.55
C ASP A 307 -2.56 23.17 -7.17
N SER A 308 -1.80 24.08 -6.54
CA SER A 308 -1.57 25.42 -7.09
C SER A 308 -0.95 25.38 -8.50
N LEU A 309 0.05 24.52 -8.72
CA LEU A 309 0.69 24.35 -10.02
C LEU A 309 -0.31 23.84 -11.08
N VAL A 310 -1.25 22.98 -10.70
CA VAL A 310 -2.30 22.52 -11.61
C VAL A 310 -3.24 23.68 -11.98
N TYR A 311 -3.65 24.50 -11.01
CA TYR A 311 -4.52 25.66 -11.31
C TYR A 311 -3.84 26.67 -12.24
N GLU A 312 -2.55 26.93 -12.03
CA GLU A 312 -1.77 27.83 -12.87
C GLU A 312 -1.58 27.24 -14.28
N ALA A 313 -1.24 25.95 -14.40
CA ALA A 313 -1.14 25.27 -15.68
C ALA A 313 -2.47 25.27 -16.46
N LEU A 314 -3.60 25.02 -15.79
CA LEU A 314 -4.94 25.07 -16.40
C LEU A 314 -5.31 26.48 -16.88
N SER A 315 -4.79 27.52 -16.22
CA SER A 315 -5.00 28.92 -16.60
C SER A 315 -4.07 29.32 -17.76
N ASP A 316 -2.92 28.66 -17.89
CA ASP A 316 -1.94 28.93 -18.94
C ASP A 316 -2.21 28.20 -20.27
N LEU A 317 -3.08 27.17 -20.29
CA LEU A 317 -3.44 26.43 -21.50
C LEU A 317 -3.76 27.38 -22.67
N LYS A 318 -3.04 27.19 -23.79
CA LYS A 318 -3.13 28.04 -24.99
C LYS A 318 -4.09 27.50 -26.04
N GLU A 319 -4.63 26.31 -25.81
CA GLU A 319 -5.55 25.64 -26.72
C GLU A 319 -6.86 26.44 -26.87
N GLN A 320 -7.15 26.80 -28.13
CA GLN A 320 -8.44 27.37 -28.49
C GLN A 320 -9.56 26.33 -28.30
N GLY A 321 -10.80 26.79 -28.27
CA GLY A 321 -11.95 25.89 -28.16
C GLY A 321 -12.21 25.29 -26.76
N ILE A 322 -11.40 25.55 -25.73
CA ILE A 322 -11.75 25.13 -24.35
C ILE A 322 -12.95 25.95 -23.84
N ASP A 323 -13.98 25.26 -23.35
CA ASP A 323 -15.15 25.83 -22.70
C ASP A 323 -14.93 25.94 -21.19
N VAL A 324 -14.66 27.16 -20.71
CA VAL A 324 -14.43 27.44 -19.29
C VAL A 324 -15.66 27.22 -18.41
N LYS A 325 -16.86 27.11 -18.99
CA LYS A 325 -18.09 26.79 -18.27
C LYS A 325 -18.34 25.28 -18.15
N ARG A 326 -17.53 24.45 -18.82
CA ARG A 326 -17.62 22.98 -18.79
C ARG A 326 -16.27 22.36 -18.45
N ARG A 327 -15.74 22.74 -17.30
CA ARG A 327 -14.55 22.12 -16.69
C ARG A 327 -15.00 21.11 -15.65
N TYR A 328 -14.56 19.87 -15.80
CA TYR A 328 -14.90 18.77 -14.90
C TYR A 328 -13.64 18.24 -14.23
N VAL A 329 -13.75 17.73 -13.01
CA VAL A 329 -12.62 17.12 -12.31
C VAL A 329 -13.00 15.75 -11.73
N THR A 330 -12.11 14.78 -11.90
CA THR A 330 -12.31 13.40 -11.41
C THR A 330 -10.98 12.77 -11.02
N GLY A 331 -11.02 11.83 -10.08
CA GLY A 331 -9.85 11.06 -9.68
C GLY A 331 -10.19 10.02 -8.62
N ILE A 332 -9.35 8.98 -8.55
CA ILE A 332 -9.46 7.88 -7.59
C ILE A 332 -8.39 7.99 -6.50
N SER A 333 -8.73 7.62 -5.27
CA SER A 333 -7.79 7.55 -4.15
C SER A 333 -7.14 8.92 -3.88
N ARG A 334 -5.82 9.05 -4.04
CA ARG A 334 -5.12 10.34 -4.04
C ARG A 334 -5.75 11.35 -5.01
N GLY A 335 -6.17 10.93 -6.19
CA GLY A 335 -6.94 11.74 -7.14
C GLY A 335 -8.34 12.11 -6.64
N GLY A 336 -8.95 11.26 -5.82
CA GLY A 336 -10.24 11.52 -5.16
C GLY A 336 -10.12 12.59 -4.07
N TYR A 337 -9.07 12.54 -3.25
CA TYR A 337 -8.70 13.63 -2.33
C TYR A 337 -8.46 14.93 -3.09
N GLY A 338 -7.73 14.86 -4.21
CA GLY A 338 -7.53 15.99 -5.11
C GLY A 338 -8.81 16.57 -5.68
N THR A 339 -9.74 15.71 -6.08
CA THR A 339 -11.03 16.12 -6.64
C THR A 339 -11.84 16.90 -5.60
N TRP A 340 -11.90 16.40 -4.35
CA TRP A 340 -12.50 17.14 -3.25
C TRP A 340 -11.77 18.46 -2.97
N GLN A 341 -10.44 18.46 -2.91
CA GLN A 341 -9.62 19.66 -2.69
C GLN A 341 -9.90 20.73 -3.74
N PHE A 342 -9.94 20.34 -5.01
CA PHE A 342 -10.11 21.24 -6.14
C PHE A 342 -11.45 21.97 -6.07
N ILE A 343 -12.55 21.24 -5.88
CA ILE A 343 -13.86 21.88 -5.76
C ILE A 343 -14.03 22.66 -4.45
N CYS A 344 -13.40 22.24 -3.34
CA CYS A 344 -13.50 22.96 -2.07
C CYS A 344 -12.76 24.31 -2.08
N THR A 345 -11.62 24.36 -2.78
CA THR A 345 -10.75 25.54 -2.80
C THR A 345 -10.99 26.45 -4.00
N ARG A 346 -11.42 25.89 -5.14
CA ARG A 346 -11.73 26.61 -6.39
C ARG A 346 -13.09 26.19 -6.95
N PRO A 347 -14.19 26.33 -6.18
CA PRO A 347 -15.53 25.92 -6.62
C PRO A 347 -15.98 26.64 -7.91
N ASP A 348 -15.45 27.85 -8.15
CA ASP A 348 -15.72 28.66 -9.32
C ASP A 348 -15.10 28.10 -10.61
N MET A 349 -14.09 27.22 -10.51
CA MET A 349 -13.39 26.70 -11.69
C MET A 349 -14.07 25.50 -12.34
N PHE A 350 -14.99 24.82 -11.65
CA PHE A 350 -15.52 23.52 -12.07
C PHE A 350 -17.04 23.56 -12.20
N ALA A 351 -17.55 22.91 -13.24
CA ALA A 351 -18.97 22.70 -13.47
C ALA A 351 -19.49 21.40 -12.83
N ALA A 352 -18.61 20.43 -12.59
CA ALA A 352 -18.96 19.15 -11.97
C ALA A 352 -17.73 18.40 -11.46
N ALA A 353 -17.94 17.46 -10.53
CA ALA A 353 -16.89 16.60 -10.02
C ALA A 353 -17.32 15.16 -9.73
N ILE A 354 -16.40 14.22 -9.95
CA ILE A 354 -16.52 12.79 -9.63
C ILE A 354 -15.37 12.37 -8.70
N PRO A 355 -15.48 12.58 -7.38
CA PRO A 355 -14.48 12.09 -6.43
C PRO A 355 -14.70 10.60 -6.14
N ILE A 356 -13.65 9.79 -6.30
CA ILE A 356 -13.70 8.33 -6.12
C ILE A 356 -12.75 7.89 -5.00
N CYS A 357 -13.25 7.16 -3.99
CA CYS A 357 -12.46 6.63 -2.86
C CYS A 357 -11.50 7.65 -2.21
N GLY A 358 -11.98 8.87 -1.95
CA GLY A 358 -11.20 9.95 -1.34
C GLY A 358 -11.93 10.68 -0.22
N GLY A 359 -11.22 11.57 0.47
CA GLY A 359 -11.73 12.44 1.53
C GLY A 359 -11.54 13.92 1.24
N GLY A 360 -12.20 14.76 2.02
CA GLY A 360 -12.14 16.22 1.86
C GLY A 360 -12.32 16.95 3.17
N ASN A 361 -12.00 18.23 3.20
CA ASN A 361 -12.20 19.06 4.38
C ASN A 361 -13.66 19.53 4.47
N THR A 362 -14.43 18.90 5.34
CA THR A 362 -15.86 19.15 5.55
C THR A 362 -16.20 20.60 5.91
N LYS A 363 -15.23 21.39 6.39
CA LYS A 363 -15.41 22.83 6.67
C LYS A 363 -15.70 23.64 5.40
N PHE A 364 -15.33 23.14 4.22
CA PHE A 364 -15.59 23.81 2.95
C PHE A 364 -16.89 23.36 2.26
N ALA A 365 -17.68 22.48 2.88
CA ALA A 365 -18.89 21.94 2.26
C ALA A 365 -19.90 23.02 1.82
N SER A 366 -20.03 24.11 2.57
CA SER A 366 -20.91 25.23 2.21
C SER A 366 -20.50 25.95 0.91
N LYS A 367 -19.24 25.85 0.50
CA LYS A 367 -18.73 26.47 -0.74
C LYS A 367 -19.13 25.70 -2.01
N ILE A 368 -19.56 24.45 -1.88
CA ILE A 368 -19.82 23.54 -3.00
C ILE A 368 -21.27 23.07 -3.07
N ILE A 369 -22.21 23.73 -2.37
CA ILE A 369 -23.62 23.32 -2.30
C ILE A 369 -24.33 23.34 -3.66
N ASN A 370 -23.90 24.23 -4.55
CA ASN A 370 -24.43 24.40 -5.90
C ASN A 370 -23.59 23.65 -6.96
N LEU A 371 -22.52 22.97 -6.56
CA LEU A 371 -21.65 22.26 -7.48
C LEU A 371 -22.16 20.82 -7.66
N PRO A 372 -22.48 20.38 -8.89
CA PRO A 372 -22.83 19.00 -9.18
C PRO A 372 -21.70 18.02 -8.80
N VAL A 373 -21.94 17.19 -7.79
CA VAL A 373 -21.00 16.16 -7.33
C VAL A 373 -21.66 14.79 -7.41
N TRP A 374 -20.97 13.82 -8.00
CA TRP A 374 -21.31 12.41 -7.89
C TRP A 374 -20.12 11.62 -7.34
N ALA A 375 -20.16 11.34 -6.03
CA ALA A 375 -19.08 10.65 -5.33
C ALA A 375 -19.28 9.13 -5.31
N PHE A 376 -18.17 8.40 -5.28
CA PHE A 376 -18.16 6.92 -5.27
C PHE A 376 -17.21 6.38 -4.20
N HIS A 377 -17.59 5.28 -3.54
CA HIS A 377 -16.72 4.60 -2.58
C HIS A 377 -17.08 3.12 -2.40
N GLY A 378 -16.10 2.25 -2.16
CA GLY A 378 -16.33 0.88 -1.70
C GLY A 378 -16.52 0.80 -0.18
N LYS A 379 -17.55 0.10 0.30
CA LYS A 379 -17.83 -0.03 1.73
C LYS A 379 -16.70 -0.74 2.50
N ARG A 380 -15.97 -1.64 1.82
CA ARG A 380 -14.90 -2.47 2.39
C ARG A 380 -13.50 -1.92 2.08
N ASP A 381 -13.41 -0.65 1.66
CA ASP A 381 -12.13 0.01 1.40
C ASP A 381 -11.27 0.06 2.67
N LYS A 382 -10.08 -0.55 2.59
CA LYS A 382 -9.08 -0.61 3.67
C LYS A 382 -7.95 0.39 3.48
N ASN A 383 -7.85 1.03 2.32
CA ASN A 383 -6.82 2.01 1.99
C ASN A 383 -7.29 3.40 2.41
N VAL A 384 -8.53 3.75 2.05
CA VAL A 384 -9.20 4.98 2.43
C VAL A 384 -10.50 4.61 3.14
N PRO A 385 -10.68 4.97 4.43
CA PRO A 385 -11.91 4.64 5.12
C PRO A 385 -13.13 5.24 4.42
N VAL A 386 -14.16 4.44 4.14
CA VAL A 386 -15.43 4.90 3.53
C VAL A 386 -16.07 6.09 4.25
N LYS A 387 -15.77 6.23 5.55
CA LYS A 387 -16.17 7.38 6.37
C LYS A 387 -15.75 8.72 5.77
N GLU A 388 -14.61 8.79 5.11
CA GLU A 388 -14.09 10.01 4.46
C GLU A 388 -15.08 10.60 3.45
N SER A 389 -15.62 9.77 2.55
CA SER A 389 -16.65 10.23 1.60
C SER A 389 -18.00 10.45 2.29
N ARG A 390 -18.41 9.58 3.22
CA ARG A 390 -19.67 9.75 3.96
C ARG A 390 -19.72 11.09 4.72
N ASP A 391 -18.61 11.50 5.33
CA ASP A 391 -18.50 12.75 6.07
C ASP A 391 -18.64 13.97 5.14
N MET A 392 -17.99 13.95 3.97
CA MET A 392 -18.17 15.01 2.96
C MET A 392 -19.60 15.09 2.46
N ILE A 393 -20.21 13.95 2.10
CA ILE A 393 -21.61 13.90 1.65
C ILE A 393 -22.56 14.41 2.73
N LYS A 394 -22.36 14.01 3.99
CA LYS A 394 -23.15 14.49 5.12
C LYS A 394 -22.97 15.99 5.33
N ALA A 395 -21.75 16.50 5.22
CA ALA A 395 -21.45 17.92 5.39
C ALA A 395 -22.10 18.79 4.30
N ILE A 396 -22.07 18.36 3.04
CA ILE A 396 -22.70 19.09 1.93
C ILE A 396 -24.22 19.09 2.09
N LYS A 397 -24.82 17.93 2.42
CA LYS A 397 -26.27 17.85 2.70
C LYS A 397 -26.68 18.74 3.87
N LYS A 398 -25.89 18.76 4.95
CA LYS A 398 -26.13 19.65 6.10
C LYS A 398 -26.04 21.14 5.73
N ALA A 399 -25.20 21.49 4.77
CA ALA A 399 -25.07 22.86 4.27
C ALA A 399 -26.14 23.25 3.24
N GLY A 400 -27.04 22.32 2.85
CA GLY A 400 -28.13 22.56 1.90
C GLY A 400 -27.84 22.13 0.46
N GLY A 401 -26.72 21.45 0.18
CA GLY A 401 -26.41 20.91 -1.15
C GLY A 401 -26.99 19.51 -1.39
N HIS A 402 -27.01 19.08 -2.66
CA HIS A 402 -27.63 17.82 -3.09
C HIS A 402 -26.65 16.92 -3.87
N PRO A 403 -25.56 16.40 -3.25
CA PRO A 403 -24.62 15.54 -3.94
C PRO A 403 -25.19 14.15 -4.19
N HIS A 404 -24.87 13.56 -5.33
CA HIS A 404 -25.07 12.13 -5.58
C HIS A 404 -23.95 11.32 -4.91
N TYR A 405 -24.31 10.17 -4.34
CA TYR A 405 -23.36 9.26 -3.70
C TYR A 405 -23.73 7.81 -3.98
N THR A 406 -22.78 7.07 -4.56
CA THR A 406 -22.89 5.64 -4.78
C THR A 406 -21.87 4.92 -3.90
N GLU A 407 -22.37 4.12 -2.95
CA GLU A 407 -21.55 3.25 -2.12
C GLU A 407 -21.71 1.80 -2.57
N PHE A 408 -20.61 1.14 -2.93
CA PHE A 408 -20.63 -0.26 -3.34
C PHE A 408 -20.47 -1.18 -2.12
N PRO A 409 -21.47 -2.00 -1.74
CA PRO A 409 -21.49 -2.70 -0.45
C PRO A 409 -20.41 -3.78 -0.30
N ASP A 410 -19.99 -4.38 -1.40
CA ASP A 410 -19.07 -5.52 -1.41
C ASP A 410 -17.68 -5.18 -1.97
N GLN A 411 -17.45 -3.93 -2.36
CA GLN A 411 -16.22 -3.51 -3.00
C GLN A 411 -15.23 -2.87 -2.02
N GLY A 412 -13.94 -3.07 -2.28
CA GLY A 412 -12.80 -2.48 -1.58
C GLY A 412 -12.36 -1.14 -2.19
N HIS A 413 -11.05 -0.92 -2.26
CA HIS A 413 -10.47 0.32 -2.80
C HIS A 413 -10.60 0.43 -4.33
N ASP A 414 -10.40 -0.69 -5.02
CA ASP A 414 -10.28 -0.76 -6.48
C ASP A 414 -11.66 -0.81 -7.18
N ILE A 415 -12.38 0.31 -7.15
CA ILE A 415 -13.75 0.41 -7.71
C ILE A 415 -13.82 1.04 -9.11
N TRP A 416 -12.68 1.27 -9.76
CA TRP A 416 -12.60 2.00 -11.03
C TRP A 416 -13.53 1.40 -12.10
N ASN A 417 -13.57 0.08 -12.21
CA ASN A 417 -14.42 -0.62 -13.18
C ASN A 417 -15.90 -0.41 -12.88
N GLN A 418 -16.31 -0.51 -11.61
CA GLN A 418 -17.69 -0.31 -11.16
C GLN A 418 -18.16 1.13 -11.40
N VAL A 419 -17.29 2.12 -11.15
CA VAL A 419 -17.59 3.52 -11.45
C VAL A 419 -17.75 3.72 -12.96
N THR A 420 -16.82 3.20 -13.75
CA THR A 420 -16.83 3.33 -15.22
C THR A 420 -18.13 2.84 -15.84
N ILE A 421 -18.63 1.69 -15.39
CA ILE A 421 -19.86 1.07 -15.90
C ILE A 421 -21.14 1.58 -15.22
N THR A 422 -21.04 2.54 -14.29
CA THR A 422 -22.21 3.11 -13.62
C THR A 422 -23.14 3.75 -14.66
N PRO A 423 -24.39 3.29 -14.80
CA PRO A 423 -25.30 3.79 -15.83
C PRO A 423 -25.51 5.30 -15.72
N GLY A 424 -25.40 6.00 -16.85
CA GLY A 424 -25.65 7.44 -16.95
C GLY A 424 -24.58 8.35 -16.34
N LEU A 425 -23.50 7.83 -15.74
CA LEU A 425 -22.48 8.67 -15.09
C LEU A 425 -21.86 9.70 -16.06
N TRP A 426 -21.45 9.25 -17.23
CA TRP A 426 -20.77 10.10 -18.21
C TRP A 426 -21.76 11.04 -18.91
N ASP A 427 -22.96 10.57 -19.24
CA ASP A 427 -24.04 11.42 -19.76
C ASP A 427 -24.39 12.53 -18.75
N TRP A 428 -24.48 12.20 -17.46
CA TRP A 428 -24.67 13.16 -16.37
C TRP A 428 -23.54 14.17 -16.31
N LEU A 429 -22.28 13.73 -16.36
CA LEU A 429 -21.11 14.62 -16.28
C LEU A 429 -21.10 15.64 -17.42
N PHE A 430 -21.29 15.16 -18.65
CA PHE A 430 -21.21 15.99 -19.85
C PHE A 430 -22.42 16.91 -20.05
N ALA A 431 -23.53 16.66 -19.35
CA ALA A 431 -24.67 17.55 -19.27
C ALA A 431 -24.45 18.77 -18.35
N GLN A 432 -23.47 18.74 -17.44
CA GLN A 432 -23.26 19.81 -16.48
C GLN A 432 -22.63 21.06 -17.14
N LYS A 433 -23.07 22.24 -16.72
CA LYS A 433 -22.53 23.51 -17.18
C LYS A 433 -22.68 24.56 -16.09
N ARG A 434 -21.63 25.33 -15.86
CA ARG A 434 -21.68 26.49 -14.97
C ARG A 434 -22.40 27.64 -15.68
N ASP A 435 -23.17 28.42 -14.91
CA ASP A 435 -23.95 29.56 -15.40
C ASP A 435 -23.13 30.62 -16.16
#